data_AF-K1SMR0-F1
#
_entry.id   AF-K1SMR0-F1
#
_cell.length_a   1.000
_cell.length_b   1.000
_cell.length_c   1.000
_cell.angle_alpha   90.00
_cell.angle_beta   90.00
_cell.angle_gamma   90.00
#
_symmetry.space_group_name_H-M   'P 1'
#
loop_
_entity.id
_entity.type
_entity.pdbx_description
1 polymer ?
#
loop_
_entity_poly.entity_id
_entity_poly.type
_entity_poly.pdbx_seq_one_letter_code
_entity_poly.pdbx_strand_id
1 'polypeptide(L)'
;CYAVGPTLGGGTAALFPDSTIVYPYCYKDCEILDNGPPRFTAKLVYNPLVVKGDSSVIETRIISLDKGSQLNKTVVSFDNLQEITPVVTGIVLHKQNPMGYSFDADAGYIAYADSTENAANNNGVIYIGAVFPATVKGAFAQVFSEKERKERGDALGHVLAVNDYEPGAEYIYYWGSGWSKYGFEADTDWNK
;
A
#
# COMPACT_ATOMS: atom_id res chain seq x y z
N CYS A 1 -0.40 -1.12 -18.15
CA CYS A 1 -0.75 -0.51 -16.84
C CYS A 1 -0.19 -1.42 -15.75
N TYR A 2 0.00 -0.92 -14.52
CA TYR A 2 0.40 -1.77 -13.40
C TYR A 2 -0.80 -2.63 -12.98
N ALA A 3 -0.72 -3.96 -13.17
CA ALA A 3 -1.80 -4.88 -12.86
C ALA A 3 -1.95 -4.97 -11.34
N VAL A 4 -3.15 -4.70 -10.80
CA VAL A 4 -3.37 -4.74 -9.34
C VAL A 4 -4.62 -5.52 -8.97
N GLY A 5 -5.67 -5.52 -9.78
CA GLY A 5 -6.94 -6.16 -9.44
C GLY A 5 -7.50 -5.67 -8.09
N PRO A 6 -8.37 -6.44 -7.43
CA PRO A 6 -8.97 -6.05 -6.14
C PRO A 6 -8.00 -6.23 -4.96
N THR A 7 -6.74 -5.81 -5.09
CA THR A 7 -5.68 -5.98 -4.07
C THR A 7 -5.27 -4.63 -3.43
N LEU A 8 -4.31 -4.64 -2.50
CA LEU A 8 -3.70 -3.40 -1.97
C LEU A 8 -2.76 -2.68 -2.95
N GLY A 9 -2.60 -3.17 -4.19
CA GLY A 9 -1.86 -2.48 -5.24
C GLY A 9 -0.40 -2.18 -4.83
N GLY A 10 0.06 -0.96 -5.09
CA GLY A 10 1.46 -0.55 -4.86
C GLY A 10 1.73 0.13 -3.51
N GLY A 11 0.94 -0.13 -2.47
CA GLY A 11 1.11 0.53 -1.16
C GLY A 11 -0.18 1.06 -0.54
N THR A 12 -1.32 0.41 -0.76
CA THR A 12 -2.58 0.82 -0.11
C THR A 12 -2.63 0.30 1.32
N ALA A 13 -3.07 1.15 2.26
CA ALA A 13 -3.43 0.74 3.60
C ALA A 13 -4.85 0.14 3.68
N ALA A 14 -5.09 -0.74 4.65
CA ALA A 14 -6.40 -1.33 4.94
C ALA A 14 -6.47 -1.83 6.39
N LEU A 15 -7.64 -1.82 7.00
CA LEU A 15 -7.84 -2.46 8.31
C LEU A 15 -7.67 -3.97 8.19
N PHE A 16 -7.09 -4.58 9.21
CA PHE A 16 -6.68 -5.98 9.27
C PHE A 16 -7.18 -6.70 10.54
N PRO A 17 -8.50 -6.68 10.82
CA PRO A 17 -9.06 -7.44 11.93
C PRO A 17 -8.87 -8.94 11.70
N ASP A 18 -8.50 -9.66 12.76
CA ASP A 18 -8.49 -11.13 12.77
C ASP A 18 -7.69 -11.75 11.60
N SER A 19 -6.57 -11.12 11.26
CA SER A 19 -5.67 -11.50 10.16
C SER A 19 -6.33 -11.50 8.77
N THR A 20 -7.41 -10.73 8.60
CA THR A 20 -8.15 -10.59 7.35
C THR A 20 -8.16 -9.15 6.88
N ILE A 21 -7.80 -8.92 5.62
CA ILE A 21 -7.81 -7.58 5.02
C ILE A 21 -9.25 -7.16 4.71
N VAL A 22 -9.70 -6.07 5.32
CA VAL A 22 -10.93 -5.37 4.91
C VAL A 22 -10.55 -4.42 3.78
N TYR A 23 -10.71 -4.90 2.54
CA TYR A 23 -10.30 -4.12 1.37
C TYR A 23 -11.15 -2.85 1.23
N PRO A 24 -10.50 -1.67 1.19
CA PRO A 24 -11.21 -0.43 0.88
C PRO A 24 -11.71 -0.51 -0.57
N TYR A 25 -13.01 -0.29 -0.75
CA TYR A 25 -13.61 -0.20 -2.08
C TYR A 25 -13.57 1.25 -2.58
N CYS A 26 -13.95 1.52 -3.83
CA CYS A 26 -13.86 2.85 -4.46
C CYS A 26 -14.25 4.00 -3.50
N TYR A 27 -13.44 5.07 -3.51
CA TYR A 27 -13.77 6.28 -2.78
C TYR A 27 -15.12 6.83 -3.26
N LYS A 28 -15.84 7.47 -2.35
CA LYS A 28 -17.11 8.13 -2.62
C LYS A 28 -16.87 9.56 -3.10
N ASP A 29 -16.04 10.29 -2.38
CA ASP A 29 -15.76 11.70 -2.61
C ASP A 29 -14.25 11.93 -2.80
N CYS A 30 -13.90 12.85 -3.70
CA CYS A 30 -12.53 13.27 -3.95
C CYS A 30 -12.47 14.81 -4.01
N GLU A 31 -11.61 15.40 -3.19
CA GLU A 31 -11.39 16.83 -3.10
C GLU A 31 -9.90 17.13 -3.36
N ILE A 32 -9.61 18.06 -4.27
CA ILE A 32 -8.24 18.53 -4.49
C ILE A 32 -7.96 19.67 -3.52
N LEU A 33 -6.98 19.47 -2.63
CA LEU A 33 -6.58 20.44 -1.62
C LEU A 33 -5.46 21.36 -2.12
N ASP A 34 -4.49 20.79 -2.84
CA ASP A 34 -3.37 21.51 -3.45
C ASP A 34 -3.16 21.03 -4.89
N ASN A 35 -2.93 21.98 -5.81
CA ASN A 35 -2.63 21.69 -7.22
C ASN A 35 -1.64 22.72 -7.79
N GLY A 36 -0.47 22.81 -7.16
CA GLY A 36 0.55 23.80 -7.50
C GLY A 36 1.88 23.16 -7.91
N PRO A 37 2.81 23.95 -8.50
CA PRO A 37 4.14 23.47 -8.85
C PRO A 37 4.93 22.74 -7.74
N PRO A 38 4.83 23.11 -6.44
CA PRO A 38 5.58 22.40 -5.40
C PRO A 38 4.89 21.12 -4.90
N ARG A 39 3.56 21.02 -4.99
CA ARG A 39 2.77 19.97 -4.34
C ARG A 39 1.42 19.76 -5.02
N PHE A 40 1.05 18.49 -5.13
CA PHE A 40 -0.32 18.05 -5.34
C PHE A 40 -0.84 17.37 -4.07
N THR A 41 -2.08 17.61 -3.68
CA THR A 41 -2.73 16.93 -2.54
C THR A 41 -4.20 16.69 -2.83
N ALA A 42 -4.65 15.46 -2.59
CA ALA A 42 -6.05 15.06 -2.71
C ALA A 42 -6.53 14.40 -1.42
N LYS A 43 -7.77 14.71 -1.04
CA LYS A 43 -8.51 14.05 0.02
C LYS A 43 -9.52 13.10 -0.59
N LEU A 44 -9.50 11.85 -0.17
CA LEU A 44 -10.43 10.80 -0.57
C LEU A 44 -11.26 10.41 0.65
N VAL A 45 -12.58 10.38 0.51
CA VAL A 45 -13.50 9.87 1.55
C VAL A 45 -14.22 8.66 1.00
N TYR A 46 -14.24 7.58 1.77
CA TYR A 46 -14.75 6.29 1.33
C TYR A 46 -16.20 6.07 1.77
N ASN A 47 -16.86 5.09 1.15
CA ASN A 47 -18.16 4.63 1.63
C ASN A 47 -18.00 3.96 3.01
N PRO A 48 -19.02 4.01 3.88
CA PRO A 48 -18.98 3.31 5.16
C PRO A 48 -18.68 1.82 4.98
N LEU A 49 -17.77 1.31 5.79
CA LEU A 49 -17.39 -0.10 5.85
C LEU A 49 -17.80 -0.72 7.19
N VAL A 50 -18.04 -2.02 7.16
CA VAL A 50 -18.28 -2.82 8.36
C VAL A 50 -16.96 -3.44 8.80
N VAL A 51 -16.56 -3.19 10.05
CA VAL A 51 -15.34 -3.72 10.67
C VAL A 51 -15.71 -4.31 12.00
N LYS A 52 -15.61 -5.64 12.13
CA LYS A 52 -16.04 -6.35 13.35
C LYS A 52 -17.47 -5.95 13.76
N GLY A 53 -17.64 -5.32 14.91
CA GLY A 53 -18.94 -4.81 15.41
C GLY A 53 -19.33 -3.42 14.89
N ASP A 54 -18.40 -2.68 14.31
CA ASP A 54 -18.62 -1.32 13.84
C ASP A 54 -19.19 -1.34 12.41
N SER A 55 -20.39 -0.79 12.22
CA SER A 55 -21.13 -0.90 10.96
C SER A 55 -21.02 0.31 10.03
N SER A 56 -20.30 1.35 10.46
CA SER A 56 -20.28 2.65 9.76
C SER A 56 -18.91 3.33 9.82
N VAL A 57 -17.83 2.54 9.81
CA VAL A 57 -16.47 3.08 9.81
C VAL A 57 -16.25 3.83 8.50
N ILE A 58 -15.78 5.08 8.58
CA ILE A 58 -15.52 5.91 7.39
C ILE A 58 -14.02 6.12 7.28
N GLU A 59 -13.44 5.60 6.21
CA GLU A 59 -12.04 5.84 5.88
C GLU A 59 -11.89 7.17 5.13
N THR A 60 -10.92 7.96 5.57
CA THR A 60 -10.44 9.16 4.86
C THR A 60 -8.95 9.01 4.57
N ARG A 61 -8.53 9.38 3.37
CA ARG A 61 -7.11 9.48 3.00
C ARG A 61 -6.78 10.88 2.54
N ILE A 62 -5.68 11.43 3.02
CA ILE A 62 -5.04 12.61 2.44
C ILE A 62 -3.74 12.13 1.80
N ILE A 63 -3.66 12.21 0.48
CA ILE A 63 -2.50 11.79 -0.31
C ILE A 63 -1.84 13.04 -0.88
N SER A 64 -0.55 13.20 -0.62
CA SER A 64 0.24 14.33 -1.10
C SER A 64 1.50 13.87 -1.83
N LEU A 65 1.83 14.55 -2.92
CA LEU A 65 3.03 14.33 -3.71
C LEU A 65 3.78 15.65 -3.85
N ASP A 66 4.99 15.69 -3.32
CA ASP A 66 5.89 16.83 -3.43
C ASP A 66 6.73 16.72 -4.71
N LYS A 67 7.02 17.87 -5.32
CA LYS A 67 7.86 17.93 -6.52
C LYS A 67 9.21 17.25 -6.28
N GLY A 68 9.51 16.28 -7.15
CA GLY A 68 10.78 15.54 -7.12
C GLY A 68 10.81 14.37 -6.13
N SER A 69 9.74 14.14 -5.37
CA SER A 69 9.61 12.94 -4.54
C SER A 69 9.26 11.72 -5.39
N GLN A 70 9.85 10.57 -5.03
CA GLN A 70 9.43 9.25 -5.55
C GLN A 70 8.25 8.68 -4.75
N LEU A 71 8.01 9.20 -3.55
CA LEU A 71 7.01 8.70 -2.62
C LEU A 71 5.92 9.74 -2.40
N ASN A 72 4.68 9.26 -2.41
CA ASN A 72 3.53 9.96 -1.91
C ASN A 72 3.51 9.82 -0.39
N LYS A 73 3.19 10.90 0.33
CA LYS A 73 2.78 10.81 1.73
C LYS A 73 1.29 10.54 1.79
N THR A 74 0.88 9.53 2.55
CA THR A 74 -0.51 9.25 2.85
C THR A 74 -0.75 9.40 4.34
N VAL A 75 -1.83 10.10 4.69
CA VAL A 75 -2.40 10.12 6.03
C VAL A 75 -3.77 9.45 5.95
N VAL A 76 -3.99 8.41 6.75
CA VAL A 76 -5.26 7.67 6.82
C VAL A 76 -5.90 7.88 8.17
N SER A 77 -7.21 8.12 8.19
CA SER A 77 -8.02 8.11 9.40
C SER A 77 -9.29 7.28 9.19
N PHE A 78 -9.80 6.75 10.29
CA PHE A 78 -11.01 5.93 10.36
C PHE A 78 -11.95 6.53 11.41
N ASP A 79 -13.00 7.21 10.96
CA ASP A 79 -14.06 7.70 11.82
C ASP A 79 -14.98 6.54 12.23
N ASN A 80 -15.62 6.65 13.40
CA ASN A 80 -16.54 5.68 13.99
C ASN A 80 -15.94 4.31 14.34
N LEU A 81 -14.64 4.07 14.16
CA LEU A 81 -13.96 2.89 14.70
C LEU A 81 -13.86 3.00 16.22
N GLN A 82 -14.30 1.99 16.97
CA GLN A 82 -14.37 2.06 18.44
C GLN A 82 -13.18 1.40 19.15
N GLU A 83 -12.56 0.40 18.51
CA GLU A 83 -11.51 -0.40 19.12
C GLU A 83 -10.19 -0.26 18.36
N ILE A 84 -9.08 -0.44 19.10
CA ILE A 84 -7.76 -0.58 18.49
C ILE A 84 -7.81 -1.75 17.52
N THR A 85 -7.48 -1.46 16.26
CA THR A 85 -7.59 -2.43 15.17
C THR A 85 -6.29 -2.45 14.38
N PRO A 86 -5.72 -3.62 14.06
CA PRO A 86 -4.55 -3.68 13.21
C PRO A 86 -4.82 -3.03 11.84
N VAL A 87 -3.84 -2.33 11.31
CA VAL A 87 -3.83 -1.77 9.96
C VAL A 87 -2.63 -2.34 9.22
N VAL A 88 -2.84 -2.73 7.96
CA VAL A 88 -1.79 -3.18 7.06
C VAL A 88 -1.56 -2.15 5.98
N THR A 89 -0.33 -1.97 5.55
CA THR A 89 0.02 -1.40 4.24
C THR A 89 0.58 -2.52 3.39
N GLY A 90 0.11 -2.66 2.14
CA GLY A 90 0.48 -3.80 1.31
C GLY A 90 0.91 -3.46 -0.12
N ILE A 91 1.87 -4.25 -0.61
CA ILE A 91 2.27 -4.27 -2.01
C ILE A 91 1.91 -5.65 -2.59
N VAL A 92 1.19 -5.67 -3.71
CA VAL A 92 0.79 -6.89 -4.40
C VAL A 92 2.01 -7.64 -4.94
N LEU A 93 2.00 -8.97 -4.80
CA LEU A 93 3.04 -9.85 -5.35
C LEU A 93 2.57 -10.47 -6.66
N HIS A 94 3.45 -10.51 -7.66
CA HIS A 94 3.16 -11.02 -8.99
C HIS A 94 3.97 -12.27 -9.35
N LYS A 95 3.40 -13.11 -10.21
CA LYS A 95 4.03 -14.37 -10.66
C LYS A 95 5.34 -14.16 -11.43
N GLN A 96 5.56 -12.96 -11.97
CA GLN A 96 6.76 -12.58 -12.73
C GLN A 96 8.00 -12.47 -11.83
N ASN A 97 7.82 -12.13 -10.55
CA ASN A 97 8.89 -12.18 -9.56
C ASN A 97 8.35 -12.53 -8.17
N PRO A 98 7.98 -13.81 -7.91
CA PRO A 98 7.27 -14.19 -6.69
C PRO A 98 8.03 -13.93 -5.38
N MET A 99 9.36 -13.89 -5.46
CA MET A 99 10.27 -13.71 -4.33
C MET A 99 11.00 -12.36 -4.38
N GLY A 100 10.55 -11.43 -5.23
CA GLY A 100 11.17 -10.11 -5.38
C GLY A 100 10.89 -9.14 -4.25
N TYR A 101 10.25 -9.59 -3.16
CA TYR A 101 9.91 -8.73 -2.03
C TYR A 101 11.04 -8.67 -1.01
N SER A 102 11.14 -7.54 -0.32
CA SER A 102 12.02 -7.31 0.82
C SER A 102 11.23 -6.54 1.87
N PHE A 103 11.53 -6.77 3.14
CA PHE A 103 10.94 -6.02 4.23
C PHE A 103 11.85 -6.04 5.44
N ASP A 104 11.79 -4.98 6.22
CA ASP A 104 12.45 -4.86 7.51
C ASP A 104 11.57 -3.99 8.40
N ALA A 105 11.04 -4.58 9.47
CA ALA A 105 10.15 -3.88 10.39
C ALA A 105 10.91 -2.88 11.27
N ASP A 106 12.17 -3.18 11.61
CA ASP A 106 13.00 -2.32 12.44
C ASP A 106 13.49 -1.10 11.64
N ALA A 107 13.85 -1.31 10.36
CA ALA A 107 14.16 -0.23 9.44
C ALA A 107 12.90 0.46 8.87
N GLY A 108 11.71 -0.10 9.11
CA GLY A 108 10.43 0.53 8.80
C GLY A 108 10.08 0.55 7.30
N TYR A 109 10.32 -0.54 6.56
CA TYR A 109 9.95 -0.61 5.14
C TYR A 109 9.41 -1.97 4.67
N ILE A 110 8.62 -1.91 3.60
CA ILE A 110 8.34 -3.03 2.69
C ILE A 110 8.65 -2.60 1.27
N ALA A 111 9.15 -3.52 0.45
CA ALA A 111 9.54 -3.26 -0.93
C ALA A 111 9.28 -4.47 -1.83
N TYR A 112 9.13 -4.19 -3.12
CA TYR A 112 8.94 -5.21 -4.14
C TYR A 112 9.61 -4.83 -5.46
N ALA A 113 10.49 -5.69 -5.95
CA ALA A 113 11.06 -5.62 -7.29
C ALA A 113 10.14 -6.32 -8.28
N ASP A 114 9.27 -5.56 -8.93
CA ASP A 114 8.24 -6.07 -9.83
C ASP A 114 8.72 -6.13 -11.28
N SER A 115 8.81 -7.35 -11.79
CA SER A 115 9.15 -7.62 -13.18
C SER A 115 7.92 -7.42 -14.06
N THR A 116 8.05 -6.63 -15.13
CA THR A 116 6.95 -6.46 -16.09
C THR A 116 6.46 -7.80 -16.67
N GLU A 117 5.22 -7.84 -17.14
CA GLU A 117 4.60 -9.02 -17.78
C GLU A 117 5.42 -9.60 -18.95
N ASN A 118 6.31 -8.79 -19.54
CA ASN A 118 7.23 -9.19 -20.59
C ASN A 118 8.69 -8.93 -20.21
N ALA A 119 9.14 -9.57 -19.13
CA ALA A 119 10.51 -9.45 -18.61
C ALA A 119 11.59 -9.77 -19.67
N ALA A 120 11.29 -10.66 -20.63
CA ALA A 120 12.21 -11.04 -21.70
C ALA A 120 12.60 -9.87 -22.64
N ASN A 121 11.75 -8.85 -22.74
CA ASN A 121 11.99 -7.69 -23.60
C ASN A 121 12.78 -6.54 -22.93
N ASN A 122 13.33 -6.77 -21.73
CA ASN A 122 14.17 -5.79 -21.02
C ASN A 122 13.46 -4.43 -20.77
N ASN A 123 12.15 -4.46 -20.51
CA ASN A 123 11.34 -3.28 -20.17
C ASN A 123 11.66 -2.69 -18.78
N GLY A 124 12.64 -3.28 -18.08
CA GLY A 124 13.02 -2.91 -16.74
C GLY A 124 12.16 -3.52 -15.64
N VAL A 125 12.59 -3.29 -14.41
CA VAL A 125 11.96 -3.69 -13.15
C VAL A 125 11.47 -2.44 -12.45
N ILE A 126 10.22 -2.45 -12.00
CA ILE A 126 9.65 -1.39 -11.16
C ILE A 126 9.98 -1.75 -9.71
N TYR A 127 10.57 -0.82 -8.98
CA TYR A 127 10.80 -0.98 -7.55
C TYR A 127 9.70 -0.27 -6.81
N ILE A 128 8.87 -0.98 -6.06
CA ILE A 128 7.76 -0.42 -5.30
C ILE A 128 8.15 -0.45 -3.84
N GLY A 129 7.81 0.58 -3.09
CA GLY A 129 8.14 0.65 -1.67
C GLY A 129 7.07 1.37 -0.87
N ALA A 130 6.96 0.97 0.39
CA ALA A 130 6.31 1.76 1.42
C ALA A 130 7.22 1.85 2.65
N VAL A 131 7.32 3.05 3.23
CA VAL A 131 8.13 3.35 4.42
C VAL A 131 7.31 4.03 5.50
N PHE A 132 7.66 3.77 6.75
CA PHE A 132 6.84 4.13 7.90
C PHE A 132 7.63 5.02 8.87
N PRO A 133 7.13 6.23 9.19
CA PRO A 133 7.77 7.09 10.19
C PRO A 133 7.61 6.56 11.62
N ALA A 134 6.56 5.77 11.89
CA ALA A 134 6.37 5.07 13.15
C ALA A 134 6.99 3.68 13.09
N THR A 135 7.40 3.13 14.23
CA THR A 135 7.91 1.75 14.35
C THR A 135 6.87 0.77 13.82
N VAL A 136 7.27 -0.10 12.89
CA VAL A 136 6.40 -1.15 12.33
C VAL A 136 6.35 -2.31 13.33
N LYS A 137 5.14 -2.81 13.62
CA LYS A 137 4.95 -3.90 14.59
C LYS A 137 5.35 -5.26 14.02
N GLY A 138 5.22 -5.42 12.71
CA GLY A 138 5.71 -6.58 11.98
C GLY A 138 5.57 -6.41 10.48
N ALA A 139 6.39 -7.14 9.72
CA ALA A 139 6.27 -7.20 8.27
C ALA A 139 6.43 -8.64 7.80
N PHE A 140 5.65 -9.05 6.80
CA PHE A 140 5.65 -10.42 6.28
C PHE A 140 5.02 -10.51 4.89
N ALA A 141 5.30 -11.59 4.18
CA ALA A 141 4.56 -11.96 2.98
C ALA A 141 3.34 -12.82 3.34
N GLN A 142 2.16 -12.44 2.83
CA GLN A 142 0.92 -13.21 2.93
C GLN A 142 0.49 -13.66 1.55
N VAL A 143 0.45 -14.97 1.34
CA VAL A 143 0.06 -15.58 0.08
C VAL A 143 -1.45 -15.82 0.06
N PHE A 144 -2.11 -15.49 -1.05
CA PHE A 144 -3.53 -15.77 -1.24
C PHE A 144 -3.81 -17.27 -1.27
N SER A 145 -4.96 -17.66 -0.72
CA SER A 145 -5.50 -19.02 -0.88
C SER A 145 -5.77 -19.35 -2.36
N GLU A 146 -5.89 -20.63 -2.69
CA GLU A 146 -6.23 -21.05 -4.06
C GLU A 146 -7.55 -20.46 -4.56
N LYS A 147 -8.52 -20.27 -3.67
CA LYS A 147 -9.79 -19.63 -4.00
C LYS A 147 -9.59 -18.17 -4.38
N GLU A 148 -8.89 -17.41 -3.54
CA GLU A 148 -8.62 -15.99 -3.78
C GLU A 148 -7.81 -15.78 -5.06
N ARG A 149 -6.82 -16.62 -5.35
CA ARG A 149 -6.03 -16.52 -6.59
C ARG A 149 -6.90 -16.62 -7.85
N LYS A 150 -7.91 -17.49 -7.86
CA LYS A 150 -8.85 -17.61 -8.99
C LYS A 150 -9.66 -16.34 -9.23
N GLU A 151 -9.90 -15.56 -8.18
CA GLU A 151 -10.67 -14.32 -8.22
C GLU A 151 -9.77 -13.07 -8.43
N ARG A 152 -8.44 -13.22 -8.29
CA ARG A 152 -7.47 -12.12 -8.25
C ARG A 152 -6.43 -12.17 -9.38
N GLY A 153 -6.65 -13.00 -10.39
CA GLY A 153 -5.83 -13.06 -11.61
C GLY A 153 -4.38 -13.46 -11.31
N ASP A 154 -3.43 -12.63 -11.74
CA ASP A 154 -1.98 -12.89 -11.61
C ASP A 154 -1.39 -12.56 -10.23
N ALA A 155 -2.21 -12.02 -9.32
CA ALA A 155 -1.76 -11.68 -7.98
C ALA A 155 -1.57 -12.94 -7.11
N LEU A 156 -0.41 -13.03 -6.47
CA LEU A 156 -0.04 -14.15 -5.61
C LEU A 156 -0.36 -13.91 -4.13
N GLY A 157 -0.47 -12.65 -3.72
CA GLY A 157 -0.62 -12.24 -2.33
C GLY A 157 -0.07 -10.82 -2.14
N HIS A 158 0.44 -10.55 -0.95
CA HIS A 158 1.03 -9.27 -0.56
C HIS A 158 2.33 -9.45 0.21
N VAL A 159 3.23 -8.48 0.10
CA VAL A 159 4.11 -8.12 1.21
C VAL A 159 3.41 -7.05 2.03
N LEU A 160 3.36 -7.21 3.36
CA LEU A 160 2.59 -6.40 4.29
C LEU A 160 3.50 -5.85 5.39
N ALA A 161 3.27 -4.59 5.77
CA ALA A 161 3.67 -4.04 7.06
C ALA A 161 2.43 -3.86 7.93
N VAL A 162 2.55 -4.16 9.22
CA VAL A 162 1.45 -4.14 10.19
C VAL A 162 1.75 -3.17 11.31
N ASN A 163 0.73 -2.39 11.67
CA ASN A 163 0.71 -1.52 12.83
C ASN A 163 -0.64 -1.67 13.55
N ASP A 164 -0.73 -1.14 14.77
CA ASP A 164 -2.03 -0.93 15.42
C ASP A 164 -2.52 0.48 15.06
N TYR A 165 -3.80 0.60 14.71
CA TYR A 165 -4.48 1.89 14.57
C TYR A 165 -5.33 2.14 15.81
N GLU A 166 -5.10 3.28 16.45
CA GLU A 166 -5.91 3.75 17.58
C GLU A 166 -7.08 4.62 17.08
N PRO A 167 -8.32 4.41 17.59
CA PRO A 167 -9.46 5.27 17.29
C PRO A 167 -9.15 6.77 17.43
N GLY A 168 -9.46 7.55 16.38
CA GLY A 168 -9.20 8.99 16.33
C GLY A 168 -7.75 9.39 16.03
N ALA A 169 -6.84 8.44 15.82
CA ALA A 169 -5.47 8.72 15.41
C ALA A 169 -5.32 8.92 13.90
N GLU A 170 -4.12 9.31 13.48
CA GLU A 170 -3.71 9.34 12.08
C GLU A 170 -2.68 8.23 11.83
N TYR A 171 -2.88 7.44 10.78
CA TYR A 171 -1.89 6.50 10.28
C TYR A 171 -1.13 7.13 9.09
N ILE A 172 0.15 7.39 9.30
CA ILE A 172 1.00 8.08 8.31
C ILE A 172 1.99 7.10 7.74
N TYR A 173 2.09 7.05 6.42
CA TYR A 173 3.10 6.28 5.72
C TYR A 173 3.42 6.92 4.36
N TYR A 174 4.50 6.47 3.74
CA TYR A 174 4.90 6.93 2.42
C TYR A 174 4.96 5.75 1.46
N TRP A 175 4.56 5.93 0.20
CA TRP A 175 4.58 4.86 -0.79
C TRP A 175 4.81 5.41 -2.19
N GLY A 176 5.43 4.61 -3.04
CA GLY A 176 5.70 5.00 -4.41
C GLY A 176 6.62 4.01 -5.11
N SER A 177 7.32 4.50 -6.12
CA SER A 177 8.15 3.61 -6.94
C SER A 177 9.36 4.27 -7.58
N GLY A 178 10.35 3.44 -7.88
CA GLY A 178 11.47 3.69 -8.76
C GLY A 178 11.46 2.74 -9.96
N TRP A 179 12.42 2.90 -10.87
CA TRP A 179 12.51 2.06 -12.07
C TRP A 179 13.96 1.79 -12.44
N SER A 180 14.29 0.53 -12.76
CA SER A 180 15.63 0.09 -13.24
C SER A 180 16.19 0.88 -14.43
N LYS A 181 15.33 1.60 -15.17
CA LYS A 181 15.72 2.43 -16.33
C LYS A 181 15.70 3.93 -16.02
N TYR A 182 15.36 4.32 -14.79
CA TYR A 182 15.34 5.71 -14.34
C TYR A 182 15.49 5.84 -12.82
N GLY A 183 16.65 6.33 -12.38
CA GLY A 183 16.91 6.75 -11.00
C GLY A 183 17.41 5.66 -10.05
N PHE A 184 17.11 4.38 -10.30
CA PHE A 184 17.53 3.26 -9.45
C PHE A 184 17.97 2.11 -10.34
N GLU A 185 19.20 1.63 -10.27
CA GLU A 185 19.68 0.54 -11.15
C GLU A 185 19.32 -0.84 -10.60
N ALA A 186 19.28 -0.96 -9.27
CA ALA A 186 18.95 -2.18 -8.55
C ALA A 186 17.95 -1.95 -7.41
N ASP A 187 17.32 -3.02 -6.96
CA ASP A 187 16.47 -3.04 -5.75
C ASP A 187 17.24 -2.61 -4.50
N THR A 188 18.52 -2.99 -4.41
CA THR A 188 19.41 -2.54 -3.32
C THR A 188 19.68 -1.03 -3.33
N ASP A 189 19.50 -0.33 -4.45
CA ASP A 189 19.56 1.15 -4.46
C ASP A 189 18.25 1.77 -3.97
N TRP A 190 17.12 1.10 -4.22
CA TRP A 190 15.80 1.52 -3.77
C TRP A 190 15.58 1.29 -2.27
N ASN A 191 16.12 0.20 -1.71
CA ASN A 191 15.92 -0.19 -0.32
C ASN A 191 16.86 0.52 0.69
N LYS A 192 17.63 1.51 0.25
CA LYS A 192 18.60 2.25 1.08
C LYS A 192 17.96 3.40 1.87
#